data_AF-A0A3N0EL70-F1
#
_entry.id   AF-A0A3N0EL70-F1
#
_cell.length_a   1.000
_cell.length_b   1.000
_cell.length_c   1.000
_cell.angle_alpha   90.00
_cell.angle_beta   90.00
_cell.angle_gamma   90.00
#
_symmetry.space_group_name_H-M   'P 1'
#
loop_
_entity.id
_entity.type
_entity.pdbx_description
1 polymer ?
#
loop_
_entity_poly.entity_id
_entity_poly.type
_entity_poly.pdbx_seq_one_letter_code
_entity_poly.pdbx_strand_id
1 'polypeptide(L)'
;MDEKIREYIVNAFPIQWVEYSEELRDASELIWNESKNTWVHNNFPIRQNKPGLSRTYFLNIGFSLENLIKGLLISENPDYLKNGKISPEISSGHNLENLISKITTLNFDEKEMDFLKILSKAIPNWSRYPIPKRWETENNEKIVSEDIRKQFLEMWNKIGFKIYELTKDGWNGPNGVKLDIWRSSYFEGTLNFEIPNSKK
;
A
#
# COMPACT_ATOMS: atom_id res chain seq x y z
N MET A 1 -17.81 26.00 5.27
CA MET A 1 -16.86 25.28 4.40
C MET A 1 -17.54 25.06 3.06
N ASP A 2 -16.79 25.16 1.95
CA ASP A 2 -17.31 24.86 0.61
C ASP A 2 -17.75 23.40 0.52
N GLU A 3 -18.93 23.12 -0.04
CA GLU A 3 -19.48 21.77 -0.15
C GLU A 3 -18.57 20.84 -0.98
N LYS A 4 -17.90 21.36 -2.02
CA LYS A 4 -16.96 20.57 -2.82
C LYS A 4 -15.73 20.15 -2.01
N ILE A 5 -15.27 21.00 -1.10
CA ILE A 5 -14.17 20.67 -0.20
C ILE A 5 -14.62 19.60 0.80
N ARG A 6 -15.84 19.70 1.32
CA ARG A 6 -16.42 18.68 2.19
C ARG A 6 -16.49 17.33 1.48
N GLU A 7 -17.07 17.28 0.29
CA GLU A 7 -17.22 16.06 -0.52
C GLU A 7 -15.85 15.44 -0.84
N TYR A 8 -14.86 16.26 -1.23
CA TYR A 8 -13.49 15.82 -1.46
C TYR A 8 -12.89 15.11 -0.23
N ILE A 9 -13.08 15.67 0.97
CA ILE A 9 -12.56 15.07 2.21
C ILE A 9 -13.28 13.77 2.55
N VAL A 10 -14.62 13.72 2.37
CA VAL A 10 -15.42 12.51 2.63
C VAL A 10 -14.99 11.36 1.71
N ASN A 11 -14.77 11.64 0.43
CA ASN A 11 -14.28 10.64 -0.54
C ASN A 11 -12.83 10.20 -0.30
N ALA A 12 -12.15 10.80 0.66
CA ALA A 12 -10.77 10.51 1.01
C ALA A 12 -10.60 10.14 2.49
N PHE A 13 -11.68 9.79 3.23
CA PHE A 13 -11.50 9.30 4.59
C PHE A 13 -10.60 8.06 4.60
N PRO A 14 -9.94 7.75 5.73
CA PRO A 14 -9.05 6.60 5.82
C PRO A 14 -9.66 5.28 5.33
N ILE A 15 -10.96 5.07 5.51
CA ILE A 15 -11.67 3.87 5.06
C ILE A 15 -11.61 3.70 3.53
N GLN A 16 -11.74 4.76 2.74
CA GLN A 16 -11.67 4.67 1.27
C GLN A 16 -10.29 4.22 0.78
N TRP A 17 -9.22 4.62 1.49
CA TRP A 17 -7.86 4.14 1.20
C TRP A 17 -7.69 2.66 1.52
N VAL A 18 -8.34 2.17 2.59
CA VAL A 18 -8.36 0.75 2.95
C VAL A 18 -9.16 -0.05 1.91
N GLU A 19 -10.36 0.40 1.56
CA GLU A 19 -11.23 -0.25 0.57
C GLU A 19 -10.52 -0.40 -0.78
N TYR A 20 -9.88 0.66 -1.28
CA TYR A 20 -9.16 0.56 -2.54
C TYR A 20 -7.91 -0.31 -2.45
N SER A 21 -7.25 -0.31 -1.29
CA SER A 21 -6.13 -1.23 -1.04
C SER A 21 -6.57 -2.70 -1.00
N GLU A 22 -7.74 -2.98 -0.44
CA GLU A 22 -8.34 -4.32 -0.39
C GLU A 22 -8.67 -4.83 -1.80
N GLU A 23 -9.26 -4.00 -2.65
CA GLU A 23 -9.51 -4.35 -4.06
C GLU A 23 -8.20 -4.73 -4.78
N LEU A 24 -7.14 -3.94 -4.61
CA LEU A 24 -5.82 -4.22 -5.19
C LEU A 24 -5.16 -5.48 -4.60
N ARG A 25 -5.34 -5.73 -3.30
CA ARG A 25 -4.88 -6.96 -2.64
C ARG A 25 -5.58 -8.16 -3.23
N ASP A 26 -6.90 -8.13 -3.33
CA ASP A 26 -7.69 -9.25 -3.84
C ASP A 26 -7.38 -9.54 -5.31
N ALA A 27 -7.22 -8.50 -6.12
CA ALA A 27 -6.73 -8.63 -7.49
C ALA A 27 -5.33 -9.27 -7.53
N SER A 28 -4.42 -8.87 -6.62
CA SER A 28 -3.08 -9.46 -6.54
C SER A 28 -3.11 -10.94 -6.17
N GLU A 29 -4.04 -11.38 -5.32
CA GLU A 29 -4.17 -12.79 -4.93
C GLU A 29 -4.72 -13.66 -6.08
N LEU A 30 -5.63 -13.12 -6.90
CA LEU A 30 -6.04 -13.77 -8.15
C LEU A 30 -4.84 -13.92 -9.11
N ILE A 31 -4.06 -12.84 -9.28
CA ILE A 31 -2.83 -12.85 -10.09
C ILE A 31 -1.82 -13.87 -9.56
N TRP A 32 -1.66 -13.94 -8.24
CA TRP A 32 -0.76 -14.88 -7.59
C TRP A 32 -1.13 -16.33 -7.93
N ASN A 33 -2.41 -16.68 -7.77
CA ASN A 33 -2.88 -18.02 -8.07
C ASN A 33 -2.65 -18.38 -9.56
N GLU A 34 -2.91 -17.45 -10.47
CA GLU A 34 -2.67 -17.67 -11.90
C GLU A 34 -1.18 -17.70 -12.26
N SER A 35 -0.33 -16.99 -11.50
CA SER A 35 1.13 -16.98 -11.70
C SER A 35 1.76 -18.36 -11.50
N LYS A 36 1.10 -19.25 -10.74
CA LYS A 36 1.54 -20.64 -10.53
C LYS A 36 1.36 -21.51 -11.79
N ASN A 37 0.45 -21.12 -12.68
CA ASN A 37 0.08 -21.86 -13.88
C ASN A 37 0.67 -21.25 -15.16
N THR A 38 1.14 -20.01 -15.09
CA THR A 38 1.62 -19.26 -16.26
C THR A 38 3.13 -19.14 -16.28
N TRP A 39 3.73 -19.50 -17.42
CA TRP A 39 5.17 -19.44 -17.64
C TRP A 39 5.48 -18.58 -18.86
N VAL A 40 6.45 -17.67 -18.71
CA VAL A 40 7.04 -16.94 -19.82
C VAL A 40 8.34 -17.62 -20.19
N HIS A 41 8.43 -18.02 -21.46
CA HIS A 41 9.62 -18.58 -22.09
C HIS A 41 10.28 -17.51 -22.96
N ASN A 42 11.25 -16.80 -22.41
CA ASN A 42 12.08 -15.91 -23.23
C ASN A 42 13.20 -16.76 -23.83
N ASN A 43 13.26 -16.85 -25.16
CA ASN A 43 14.30 -17.62 -25.86
C ASN A 43 15.46 -16.75 -26.38
N PHE A 44 15.46 -15.44 -26.15
CA PHE A 44 16.48 -14.53 -26.64
C PHE A 44 16.73 -13.37 -25.65
N PRO A 45 17.99 -12.99 -25.36
CA PRO A 45 19.25 -13.66 -25.73
C PRO A 45 19.59 -14.88 -24.86
N ILE A 46 18.88 -15.09 -23.74
CA ILE A 46 19.08 -16.22 -22.82
C ILE A 46 17.74 -16.88 -22.55
N ARG A 47 17.71 -18.22 -22.57
CA ARG A 47 16.52 -18.98 -22.18
C ARG A 47 16.21 -18.74 -20.71
N GLN A 48 15.13 -18.03 -20.42
CA GLN A 48 14.62 -17.86 -19.06
C GLN A 48 13.17 -18.31 -18.99
N ASN A 49 12.89 -19.17 -18.01
CA ASN A 49 11.55 -19.53 -17.60
C ASN A 49 11.24 -18.76 -16.32
N LYS A 50 10.17 -17.99 -16.31
CA LYS A 50 9.70 -17.29 -15.11
C LYS A 50 8.16 -17.30 -15.05
N PRO A 51 7.57 -17.14 -13.85
CA PRO A 51 6.13 -16.90 -13.72
C PRO A 51 5.68 -15.72 -14.57
N GLY A 52 4.61 -15.90 -15.34
CA GLY A 52 4.17 -14.95 -16.37
C GLY A 52 3.60 -13.63 -15.84
N LEU A 53 3.28 -13.57 -14.55
CA LEU A 53 2.53 -12.45 -13.96
C LEU A 53 3.26 -11.70 -12.84
N SER A 54 4.59 -11.90 -12.70
CA SER A 54 5.38 -11.26 -11.64
C SER A 54 5.23 -9.73 -11.65
N ARG A 55 5.37 -9.08 -12.81
CA ARG A 55 5.26 -7.61 -12.92
C ARG A 55 3.91 -7.08 -12.46
N THR A 56 2.83 -7.68 -12.95
CA THR A 56 1.46 -7.27 -12.62
C THR A 56 1.17 -7.51 -11.15
N TYR A 57 1.67 -8.60 -10.57
CA TYR A 57 1.59 -8.84 -9.14
C TYR A 57 2.26 -7.72 -8.34
N PHE A 58 3.54 -7.43 -8.61
CA PHE A 58 4.32 -6.39 -7.94
C PHE A 58 3.69 -4.99 -8.08
N LEU A 59 3.07 -4.69 -9.22
CA LEU A 59 2.36 -3.43 -9.43
C LEU A 59 1.14 -3.31 -8.51
N ASN A 60 0.33 -4.37 -8.42
CA ASN A 60 -0.88 -4.36 -7.59
C ASN A 60 -0.55 -4.30 -6.09
N ILE A 61 0.38 -5.13 -5.60
CA ILE A 61 0.77 -5.10 -4.18
C ILE A 61 1.46 -3.78 -3.82
N GLY A 62 2.20 -3.17 -4.76
CA GLY A 62 2.84 -1.88 -4.59
C GLY A 62 1.82 -0.76 -4.39
N PHE A 63 0.82 -0.67 -5.26
CA PHE A 63 -0.27 0.30 -5.10
C PHE A 63 -1.15 -0.01 -3.91
N SER A 64 -1.39 -1.28 -3.59
CA SER A 64 -2.15 -1.69 -2.41
C SER A 64 -1.48 -1.16 -1.14
N LEU A 65 -0.17 -1.39 -0.95
CA LEU A 65 0.55 -0.85 0.20
C LEU A 65 0.69 0.67 0.16
N GLU A 66 0.88 1.29 -1.01
CA GLU A 66 0.91 2.75 -1.13
C GLU A 66 -0.39 3.39 -0.61
N ASN A 67 -1.55 2.82 -0.96
CA ASN A 67 -2.84 3.28 -0.47
C ASN A 67 -2.97 3.11 1.04
N LEU A 68 -2.59 1.96 1.61
CA LEU A 68 -2.62 1.78 3.08
C LEU A 68 -1.68 2.75 3.79
N ILE A 69 -0.46 2.93 3.31
CA ILE A 69 0.51 3.83 3.93
C ILE A 69 -0.05 5.26 3.95
N LYS A 70 -0.63 5.74 2.84
CA LYS A 70 -1.29 7.05 2.80
C LYS A 70 -2.51 7.11 3.72
N GLY A 71 -3.34 6.07 3.74
CA GLY A 71 -4.49 5.95 4.65
C GLY A 71 -4.10 6.01 6.12
N LEU A 72 -2.97 5.40 6.49
CA LEU A 72 -2.41 5.49 7.84
C LEU A 72 -1.89 6.90 8.15
N LEU A 73 -1.13 7.51 7.23
CA LEU A 73 -0.66 8.88 7.42
C LEU A 73 -1.82 9.87 7.59
N ILE A 74 -2.90 9.70 6.84
CA ILE A 74 -4.13 10.51 6.97
C ILE A 74 -4.83 10.22 8.31
N SER A 75 -4.90 8.96 8.71
CA SER A 75 -5.44 8.57 10.03
C SER A 75 -4.68 9.26 11.18
N GLU A 76 -3.36 9.31 11.10
CA GLU A 76 -2.48 9.97 12.08
C GLU A 76 -2.55 11.50 12.02
N ASN A 77 -2.60 12.05 10.80
CA ASN A 77 -2.59 13.49 10.55
C ASN A 77 -3.62 13.90 9.48
N PRO A 78 -4.82 14.35 9.90
CA PRO A 78 -5.89 14.77 9.00
C PRO A 78 -5.53 15.95 8.09
N ASP A 79 -4.55 16.78 8.46
CA ASP A 79 -4.18 17.96 7.67
C ASP A 79 -3.56 17.59 6.32
N TYR A 80 -3.19 16.32 6.10
CA TYR A 80 -2.83 15.83 4.77
C TYR A 80 -3.97 15.88 3.74
N LEU A 81 -5.23 16.10 4.15
CA LEU A 81 -6.40 16.27 3.27
C LEU A 81 -7.03 17.67 3.31
N LYS A 82 -6.31 18.65 3.85
CA LYS A 82 -6.88 19.97 4.16
C LYS A 82 -7.19 20.79 2.92
N ASN A 83 -8.35 21.47 2.94
CA ASN A 83 -8.76 22.44 1.91
C ASN A 83 -8.87 21.85 0.49
N GLY A 84 -9.37 20.63 0.35
CA GLY A 84 -9.71 20.05 -0.96
C GLY A 84 -8.49 19.59 -1.77
N LYS A 85 -7.41 19.21 -1.09
CA LYS A 85 -6.19 18.69 -1.72
C LYS A 85 -5.53 17.66 -0.82
N ILE A 86 -4.81 16.73 -1.44
CA ILE A 86 -3.86 15.88 -0.72
C ILE A 86 -2.53 16.62 -0.61
N SER A 87 -1.87 16.54 0.55
CA SER A 87 -0.55 17.14 0.74
C SER A 87 0.47 16.56 -0.25
N PRO A 88 1.31 17.40 -0.90
CA PRO A 88 2.44 16.95 -1.71
C PRO A 88 3.40 16.01 -0.97
N GLU A 89 3.46 16.12 0.36
CA GLU A 89 4.31 15.29 1.23
C GLU A 89 3.98 13.79 1.16
N ILE A 90 2.71 13.47 0.88
CA ILE A 90 2.23 12.09 0.79
C ILE A 90 1.77 11.67 -0.60
N SER A 91 1.63 12.61 -1.55
CA SER A 91 1.13 12.33 -2.92
C SER A 91 2.22 12.25 -3.99
N SER A 92 3.47 12.62 -3.68
CA SER A 92 4.55 12.69 -4.67
C SER A 92 5.45 11.45 -4.72
N GLY A 93 5.83 11.02 -5.93
CA GLY A 93 7.05 10.25 -6.18
C GLY A 93 7.01 8.73 -5.97
N HIS A 94 5.89 8.11 -5.57
CA HIS A 94 5.74 6.65 -5.36
C HIS A 94 6.86 5.99 -4.51
N ASN A 95 7.49 6.77 -3.62
CA ASN A 95 8.58 6.28 -2.78
C ASN A 95 8.00 5.85 -1.43
N LEU A 96 7.80 4.54 -1.26
CA LEU A 96 7.18 4.01 -0.06
C LEU A 96 8.09 4.18 1.17
N GLU A 97 9.41 4.11 1.02
CA GLU A 97 10.36 4.35 2.13
C GLU A 97 10.19 5.75 2.73
N ASN A 98 10.07 6.75 1.86
CA ASN A 98 9.83 8.13 2.28
C ASN A 98 8.44 8.31 2.91
N LEU A 99 7.43 7.57 2.45
CA LEU A 99 6.10 7.65 3.06
C LEU A 99 6.12 7.04 4.46
N ILE A 100 6.71 5.85 4.62
CA ILE A 100 6.70 5.18 5.93
C ILE A 100 7.58 5.89 6.97
N SER A 101 8.60 6.63 6.55
CA SER A 101 9.42 7.42 7.49
C SER A 101 8.63 8.55 8.17
N LYS A 102 7.40 8.84 7.70
CA LYS A 102 6.48 9.82 8.29
C LYS A 102 5.46 9.18 9.23
N ILE A 103 5.36 7.84 9.25
CA ILE A 103 4.47 7.11 10.15
C ILE A 103 5.04 7.16 11.56
N THR A 104 4.19 7.46 12.53
CA THR A 104 4.58 7.57 13.94
C THR A 104 4.01 6.46 14.82
N THR A 105 2.94 5.79 14.37
CA THR A 105 2.22 4.81 15.19
C THR A 105 2.65 3.36 14.97
N LEU A 106 3.53 3.09 14.00
CA LEU A 106 4.10 1.78 13.72
C LEU A 106 5.62 1.86 13.55
N ASN A 107 6.30 0.77 13.91
CA ASN A 107 7.70 0.54 13.60
C ASN A 107 7.81 -0.49 12.48
N PHE A 108 8.84 -0.35 11.64
CA PHE A 108 9.13 -1.28 10.55
C PHE A 108 10.50 -1.90 10.75
N ASP A 109 10.58 -3.24 10.66
CA ASP A 109 11.85 -3.95 10.74
C ASP A 109 12.62 -3.87 9.42
N GLU A 110 13.89 -4.30 9.44
CA GLU A 110 14.77 -4.25 8.27
C GLU A 110 14.21 -5.01 7.06
N LYS A 111 13.52 -6.14 7.30
CA LYS A 111 12.93 -6.96 6.24
C LYS A 111 11.75 -6.24 5.59
N GLU A 112 10.90 -5.60 6.38
CA GLU A 112 9.82 -4.74 5.88
C GLU A 112 10.36 -3.55 5.09
N MET A 113 11.42 -2.90 5.58
CA MET A 113 12.10 -1.80 4.86
C MET A 113 12.63 -2.25 3.51
N ASP A 114 13.29 -3.41 3.46
CA ASP A 114 13.86 -3.96 2.23
C ASP A 114 12.78 -4.38 1.23
N PHE A 115 11.65 -4.88 1.72
CA PHE A 115 10.50 -5.15 0.88
C PHE A 115 9.92 -3.86 0.26
N LEU A 116 9.77 -2.80 1.04
CA LEU A 116 9.31 -1.50 0.55
C LEU A 116 10.29 -0.84 -0.45
N LYS A 117 11.60 -1.05 -0.30
CA LYS A 117 12.61 -0.67 -1.30
C LYS A 117 12.37 -1.35 -2.64
N ILE A 118 12.05 -2.65 -2.62
CA ILE A 118 11.74 -3.41 -3.84
C ILE A 118 10.52 -2.79 -4.53
N LEU A 119 9.45 -2.52 -3.79
CA LEU A 119 8.22 -1.94 -4.34
C LEU A 119 8.41 -0.51 -4.85
N SER A 120 9.14 0.32 -4.11
CA SER A 120 9.48 1.70 -4.51
C SER A 120 10.28 1.75 -5.82
N LYS A 121 11.07 0.70 -6.12
CA LYS A 121 11.75 0.55 -7.41
C LYS A 121 10.83 -0.05 -8.47
N ALA A 122 9.97 -0.99 -8.09
CA ALA A 122 9.05 -1.70 -8.99
C ALA A 122 8.06 -0.74 -9.64
N ILE A 123 7.25 -0.06 -8.81
CA ILE A 123 6.11 0.78 -9.20
C ILE A 123 6.49 1.75 -10.32
N PRO A 124 7.58 2.54 -10.22
CA PRO A 124 7.91 3.47 -11.29
C PRO A 124 8.60 2.84 -12.51
N ASN A 125 9.17 1.64 -12.41
CA ASN A 125 10.08 1.06 -13.40
C ASN A 125 9.62 -0.31 -13.92
N TRP A 126 10.30 -1.39 -13.53
CA TRP A 126 10.23 -2.71 -14.16
C TRP A 126 8.86 -3.39 -14.06
N SER A 127 7.97 -2.94 -13.16
CA SER A 127 6.60 -3.47 -13.12
C SER A 127 5.67 -2.81 -14.15
N ARG A 128 6.04 -1.62 -14.67
CA ARG A 128 5.26 -0.89 -15.70
C ARG A 128 5.88 -0.97 -17.09
N TYR A 129 7.21 -0.93 -17.17
CA TYR A 129 7.93 -0.83 -18.43
C TYR A 129 8.89 -2.01 -18.62
N PRO A 130 8.99 -2.55 -19.85
CA PRO A 130 9.93 -3.63 -20.14
C PRO A 130 11.40 -3.20 -20.03
N ILE A 131 11.66 -1.89 -20.22
CA ILE A 131 12.98 -1.27 -20.16
C ILE A 131 12.90 0.06 -19.40
N PRO A 132 13.99 0.52 -18.78
CA PRO A 132 14.04 1.80 -18.11
C PRO A 132 14.13 2.95 -19.12
N LYS A 133 13.88 4.18 -18.67
CA LYS A 133 14.01 5.40 -19.51
C LYS A 133 15.44 5.66 -19.99
N ARG A 134 16.43 5.17 -19.24
CA ARG A 134 17.86 5.40 -19.44
C ARG A 134 18.57 4.06 -19.38
N TRP A 135 19.44 3.79 -20.35
CA TRP A 135 20.13 2.51 -20.49
C TRP A 135 21.07 2.21 -19.31
N GLU A 136 21.52 3.24 -18.58
CA GLU A 136 22.37 3.13 -17.39
C GLU A 136 21.60 2.68 -16.14
N THR A 137 20.27 2.71 -16.18
CA THR A 137 19.43 2.34 -15.02
C THR A 137 19.24 0.83 -14.97
N GLU A 138 19.52 0.21 -13.84
CA GLU A 138 19.21 -1.20 -13.65
C GLU A 138 17.69 -1.43 -13.64
N ASN A 139 17.24 -2.42 -14.42
CA ASN A 139 15.83 -2.80 -14.53
C ASN A 139 15.64 -4.28 -14.19
N ASN A 140 16.18 -4.68 -13.04
CA ASN A 140 16.16 -6.05 -12.57
C ASN A 140 14.79 -6.40 -12.00
N GLU A 141 13.99 -7.11 -12.80
CA GLU A 141 12.71 -7.65 -12.38
C GLU A 141 12.88 -8.69 -11.26
N LYS A 142 12.03 -8.61 -10.23
CA LYS A 142 11.91 -9.65 -9.22
C LYS A 142 10.84 -10.65 -9.62
N ILE A 143 11.11 -11.93 -9.34
CA ILE A 143 10.15 -13.02 -9.54
C ILE A 143 9.26 -13.10 -8.31
N VAL A 144 7.96 -13.23 -8.53
CA VAL A 144 6.99 -13.43 -7.45
C VAL A 144 7.25 -14.78 -6.75
N SER A 145 7.15 -14.79 -5.42
CA SER A 145 7.37 -15.98 -4.58
C SER A 145 6.44 -16.00 -3.38
N GLU A 146 6.31 -17.15 -2.72
CA GLU A 146 5.54 -17.27 -1.47
C GLU A 146 6.09 -16.33 -0.37
N ASP A 147 7.41 -16.11 -0.30
CA ASP A 147 8.01 -15.18 0.67
C ASP A 147 7.61 -13.73 0.42
N ILE A 148 7.53 -13.32 -0.85
CA ILE A 148 7.08 -11.99 -1.26
C ILE A 148 5.60 -11.82 -0.92
N ARG A 149 4.77 -12.82 -1.24
CA ARG A 149 3.35 -12.81 -0.92
C ARG A 149 3.12 -12.74 0.58
N LYS A 150 3.82 -13.56 1.37
CA LYS A 150 3.72 -13.56 2.83
C LYS A 150 4.07 -12.20 3.42
N GLN A 151 5.18 -11.60 2.99
CA GLN A 151 5.58 -10.26 3.43
C GLN A 151 4.53 -9.20 3.09
N PHE A 152 3.99 -9.25 1.87
CA PHE A 152 2.89 -8.37 1.47
C PHE A 152 1.69 -8.49 2.40
N LEU A 153 1.17 -9.70 2.61
CA LEU A 153 -0.02 -9.94 3.43
C LEU A 153 0.21 -9.56 4.90
N GLU A 154 1.38 -9.87 5.45
CA GLU A 154 1.75 -9.48 6.83
C GLU A 154 1.77 -7.95 6.98
N MET A 155 2.39 -7.23 6.05
CA MET A 155 2.42 -5.76 6.07
C MET A 155 1.05 -5.14 5.82
N TRP A 156 0.27 -5.71 4.89
CA TRP A 156 -1.09 -5.25 4.58
C TRP A 156 -1.96 -5.35 5.83
N ASN A 157 -1.94 -6.50 6.53
CA ASN A 157 -2.68 -6.70 7.77
C ASN A 157 -2.20 -5.75 8.88
N LYS A 158 -0.88 -5.62 9.06
CA LYS A 158 -0.29 -4.75 10.08
C LYS A 158 -0.72 -3.28 9.92
N ILE A 159 -0.62 -2.74 8.71
CA ILE A 159 -0.97 -1.34 8.44
C ILE A 159 -2.49 -1.15 8.44
N GLY A 160 -3.24 -2.04 7.79
CA GLY A 160 -4.70 -1.98 7.71
C GLY A 160 -5.37 -2.05 9.08
N PHE A 161 -4.88 -2.93 9.96
CA PHE A 161 -5.36 -2.98 11.33
C PHE A 161 -5.09 -1.69 12.09
N LYS A 162 -3.91 -1.08 11.88
CA LYS A 162 -3.60 0.18 12.57
C LYS A 162 -4.54 1.31 12.15
N ILE A 163 -4.87 1.39 10.86
CA ILE A 163 -5.88 2.33 10.36
C ILE A 163 -7.23 2.06 11.03
N TYR A 164 -7.64 0.80 11.10
CA TYR A 164 -8.89 0.41 11.77
C TYR A 164 -8.90 0.82 13.25
N GLU A 165 -7.85 0.53 14.01
CA GLU A 165 -7.72 0.95 15.41
C GLU A 165 -7.89 2.46 15.59
N LEU A 166 -7.27 3.26 14.72
CA LEU A 166 -7.28 4.72 14.79
C LEU A 166 -8.62 5.35 14.41
N THR A 167 -9.50 4.62 13.70
CA THR A 167 -10.66 5.22 13.03
C THR A 167 -11.99 4.52 13.33
N LYS A 168 -11.99 3.30 13.88
CA LYS A 168 -13.21 2.51 14.10
C LYS A 168 -14.26 3.26 14.93
N ASP A 169 -13.84 3.99 15.96
CA ASP A 169 -14.74 4.71 16.87
C ASP A 169 -15.01 6.16 16.41
N GLY A 170 -14.78 6.42 15.11
CA GLY A 170 -14.86 7.73 14.48
C GLY A 170 -13.48 8.35 14.26
N TRP A 171 -13.43 9.34 13.37
CA TRP A 171 -12.19 10.05 13.05
C TRP A 171 -12.47 11.54 12.83
N ASN A 172 -11.63 12.39 13.44
CA ASN A 172 -11.73 13.83 13.31
C ASN A 172 -10.89 14.28 12.11
N GLY A 173 -11.55 14.51 10.98
CA GLY A 173 -10.93 14.99 9.76
C GLY A 173 -10.58 16.48 9.77
N PRO A 174 -9.90 16.96 8.71
CA PRO A 174 -9.59 18.38 8.59
C PRO A 174 -10.86 19.20 8.37
N ASN A 175 -10.75 20.52 8.57
CA ASN A 175 -11.84 21.47 8.32
C ASN A 175 -13.16 21.16 9.08
N GLY A 176 -13.08 20.40 10.18
CA GLY A 176 -14.23 20.01 11.00
C GLY A 176 -15.09 18.89 10.42
N VAL A 177 -14.65 18.25 9.33
CA VAL A 177 -15.31 17.04 8.80
C VAL A 177 -15.04 15.88 9.74
N LYS A 178 -16.04 15.04 10.00
CA LYS A 178 -15.91 13.87 10.87
C LYS A 178 -16.39 12.63 10.14
N LEU A 179 -15.69 11.53 10.38
CA LEU A 179 -16.16 10.19 10.10
C LEU A 179 -16.81 9.65 11.37
N ASP A 180 -18.03 9.14 11.25
CA ASP A 180 -18.71 8.44 12.34
C ASP A 180 -18.14 7.04 12.55
N ILE A 181 -18.67 6.35 13.56
CA ILE A 181 -18.32 4.97 13.88
C ILE A 181 -18.46 4.09 12.63
N TRP A 182 -17.45 3.30 12.35
CA TRP A 182 -17.47 2.30 11.29
C TRP A 182 -16.86 0.99 11.77
N ARG A 183 -17.25 -0.11 11.13
CA ARG A 183 -16.80 -1.46 11.47
C ARG A 183 -16.38 -2.18 10.20
N SER A 184 -15.13 -2.64 10.16
CA SER A 184 -14.61 -3.45 9.06
C SER A 184 -14.99 -4.90 9.30
N SER A 185 -15.64 -5.55 8.34
CA SER A 185 -15.85 -7.00 8.39
C SER A 185 -14.52 -7.79 8.36
N TYR A 186 -13.46 -7.19 7.82
CA TYR A 186 -12.14 -7.79 7.74
C TYR A 186 -11.36 -7.67 9.06
N PHE A 187 -11.40 -6.51 9.72
CA PHE A 187 -10.59 -6.25 10.93
C PHE A 187 -11.36 -6.45 12.24
N GLU A 188 -12.69 -6.37 12.24
CA GLU A 188 -13.49 -6.56 13.45
C GLU A 188 -13.42 -8.02 13.91
N GLY A 189 -13.00 -8.23 15.15
CA GLY A 189 -12.93 -9.56 15.77
C GLY A 189 -11.85 -10.50 15.20
N THR A 190 -11.01 -10.06 14.26
CA THR A 190 -10.04 -10.94 13.59
C THR A 190 -8.65 -10.95 14.22
N LEU A 191 -8.34 -10.02 15.14
CA LEU A 191 -6.98 -9.86 15.65
C LEU A 191 -6.86 -10.05 17.17
N ASN A 192 -6.36 -11.23 17.56
CA ASN A 192 -5.67 -11.51 18.83
C ASN A 192 -4.26 -10.86 18.87
N PHE A 193 -4.07 -9.70 18.23
CA PHE A 193 -2.77 -9.03 18.22
C PHE A 193 -2.60 -8.33 19.57
N GLU A 194 -1.63 -8.76 20.37
CA GLU A 194 -1.21 -7.99 21.54
C GLU A 194 -0.71 -6.62 21.04
N ILE A 195 -1.45 -5.56 21.39
CA ILE A 195 -1.04 -4.19 21.11
C ILE A 195 0.35 -4.01 21.74
N PRO A 196 1.39 -3.65 20.97
CA PRO A 196 2.69 -3.35 21.54
C PRO A 196 2.51 -2.22 22.55
N ASN A 197 2.81 -2.48 23.83
CA ASN A 197 2.70 -1.49 24.89
C ASN A 197 3.53 -0.25 24.55
N SER A 198 2.90 0.78 23.97
CA SER A 198 3.49 2.11 23.89
C SER A 198 3.42 2.69 25.29
N LYS A 199 4.57 2.72 25.98
CA LYS A 199 4.70 3.46 27.25
C LYS A 199 4.30 4.92 26.99
N LYS A 200 3.31 5.38 27.75
CA LYS A 200 2.94 6.81 27.87
C LYS A 200 4.06 7.60 28.54
#